data_AF-A0A0Z8MPV2-F1
#
_entry.id   AF-A0A0Z8MPV2-F1
#
_cell.length_a   1.000
_cell.length_b   1.000
_cell.length_c   1.000
_cell.angle_alpha   90.00
_cell.angle_beta   90.00
_cell.angle_gamma   90.00
#
_symmetry.space_group_name_H-M   'P 1'
#
loop_
_entity.id
_entity.type
_entity.pdbx_description
1 polymer ?
#
loop_
_entity_poly.entity_id
_entity_poly.type
_entity_poly.pdbx_seq_one_letter_code
_entity_poly.pdbx_strand_id
1 'polypeptide(L)'
;MELVYMDGRKEPYTLSSIVAECANISHHAVQEHIRKQKDRLERFGKVSFQMRPLPSGQQAKDYILNEQQATLLITFLKNTEQVANFKENLVKAFFEMREGGTISLSEGTGEAQAQGTT
;
A
#
# COMPACT_ATOMS: atom_id res chain seq x y z
N MET A 1 -10.70 0.80 -5.73
CA MET A 1 -9.32 0.92 -6.23
C MET A 1 -8.45 0.02 -5.38
N GLU A 2 -7.54 -0.74 -5.98
CA GLU A 2 -6.58 -1.56 -5.23
C GLU A 2 -5.41 -0.68 -4.76
N LEU A 3 -5.06 -0.77 -3.47
CA LEU A 3 -4.04 0.10 -2.86
C LEU A 3 -2.63 -0.49 -2.95
N VAL A 4 -2.55 -1.82 -2.97
CA VAL A 4 -1.31 -2.59 -2.89
C VAL A 4 -1.42 -3.73 -3.89
N TYR A 5 -0.34 -4.01 -4.60
CA TYR A 5 -0.21 -5.10 -5.55
C TYR A 5 0.87 -6.06 -5.09
N MET A 6 0.89 -7.26 -5.66
CA MET A 6 1.90 -8.27 -5.39
C MET A 6 2.90 -8.35 -6.54
N ASP A 7 4.20 -8.31 -6.26
CA ASP A 7 5.22 -8.48 -7.29
C ASP A 7 5.46 -9.97 -7.63
N GLY A 8 6.34 -10.23 -8.61
CA GLY A 8 6.70 -11.60 -9.00
C GLY A 8 7.45 -12.40 -7.94
N ARG A 9 7.88 -11.76 -6.84
CA ARG A 9 8.56 -12.38 -5.69
C ARG A 9 7.63 -12.55 -4.49
N LYS A 10 6.33 -12.23 -4.64
CA LYS A 10 5.34 -12.22 -3.56
C LYS A 10 5.64 -11.18 -2.47
N GLU A 11 6.26 -10.07 -2.85
CA GLU A 11 6.42 -8.90 -1.99
C GLU A 11 5.35 -7.85 -2.35
N PRO A 12 4.59 -7.35 -1.36
CA PRO A 12 3.57 -6.36 -1.62
C PRO A 12 4.19 -4.97 -1.86
N TYR A 13 3.64 -4.22 -2.81
CA TYR A 13 4.08 -2.87 -3.15
C TYR A 13 2.90 -1.97 -3.52
N THR A 14 3.11 -0.66 -3.43
CA THR A 14 2.18 0.36 -3.94
C THR A 14 2.86 1.26 -4.97
N LEU A 15 2.07 2.12 -5.60
CA LEU A 15 2.52 3.04 -6.64
C LEU A 15 2.43 4.48 -6.18
N SER A 16 3.37 5.32 -6.63
CA SER A 16 3.35 6.74 -6.30
C SER A 16 2.08 7.47 -6.76
N SER A 17 1.44 7.01 -7.84
CA SER A 17 0.15 7.56 -8.26
C SER A 17 -1.01 7.18 -7.34
N ILE A 18 -1.00 5.96 -6.76
CA ILE A 18 -2.01 5.55 -5.77
C ILE A 18 -1.87 6.42 -4.54
N VAL A 19 -0.64 6.60 -4.05
CA VAL A 19 -0.36 7.50 -2.92
C VAL A 19 -0.86 8.92 -3.22
N ALA A 20 -0.60 9.43 -4.42
CA ALA A 20 -1.06 10.76 -4.83
C ALA A 20 -2.59 10.89 -4.84
N GLU A 21 -3.28 9.91 -5.41
CA GLU A 21 -4.74 9.88 -5.51
C GLU A 21 -5.39 9.77 -4.12
N CYS A 22 -4.97 8.82 -3.29
CA CYS A 22 -5.57 8.59 -1.98
C CYS A 22 -5.26 9.71 -0.98
N ALA A 23 -4.07 10.31 -1.04
CA ALA A 23 -3.71 11.45 -0.20
C ALA A 23 -4.21 12.80 -0.76
N ASN A 24 -4.83 12.81 -1.94
CA ASN A 24 -5.29 14.01 -2.66
C ASN A 24 -4.22 15.11 -2.74
N ILE A 25 -3.04 14.69 -3.21
CA ILE A 25 -1.90 15.56 -3.48
C ILE A 25 -1.44 15.32 -4.91
N SER A 26 -0.81 16.32 -5.52
CA SER A 26 -0.34 16.16 -6.90
C SER A 26 0.71 15.06 -6.99
N HIS A 27 0.65 14.28 -8.08
CA HIS A 27 1.65 13.24 -8.34
C HIS A 27 3.07 13.81 -8.37
N HIS A 28 3.22 15.02 -8.91
CA HIS A 28 4.48 15.77 -8.87
C HIS A 28 4.99 15.99 -7.44
N ALA A 29 4.14 16.39 -6.49
CA ALA A 29 4.54 16.58 -5.10
C ALA A 29 5.02 15.27 -4.47
N VAL A 30 4.32 14.15 -4.72
CA VAL A 30 4.75 12.81 -4.25
C VAL A 30 6.12 12.46 -4.81
N GLN A 31 6.34 12.65 -6.12
CA GLN A 31 7.63 12.39 -6.74
C GLN A 31 8.74 13.26 -6.15
N GLU A 32 8.47 14.52 -5.84
CA GLU A 32 9.42 15.41 -5.18
C GLU A 32 9.77 14.93 -3.78
N HIS A 33 8.80 14.47 -2.99
CA HIS A 33 9.06 13.85 -1.69
C HIS A 33 9.94 12.60 -1.84
N ILE A 34 9.65 11.74 -2.82
CA ILE A 34 10.47 10.55 -3.10
C ILE A 34 11.91 10.94 -3.45
N ARG A 35 12.11 11.93 -4.34
CA ARG A 35 13.45 12.39 -4.72
C ARG A 35 14.21 12.98 -3.54
N LYS A 36 13.57 13.83 -2.74
CA LYS A 36 14.18 14.47 -1.55
C LYS A 36 14.53 13.47 -0.47
N GLN A 37 13.77 12.39 -0.35
CA GLN A 37 13.93 11.39 0.70
C GLN A 37 14.54 10.09 0.19
N LYS A 38 15.09 10.11 -1.03
CA LYS A 38 15.59 8.93 -1.75
C LYS A 38 16.57 8.13 -0.90
N ASP A 39 17.58 8.78 -0.32
CA ASP A 39 18.59 8.11 0.50
C ASP A 39 18.02 7.44 1.76
N ARG A 40 16.87 7.90 2.26
CA ARG A 40 16.17 7.26 3.40
C ARG A 40 15.32 6.09 2.92
N LEU A 41 14.65 6.25 1.78
CA LEU A 41 13.84 5.19 1.16
C LEU A 41 14.72 4.03 0.69
N GLU A 42 15.91 4.32 0.17
CA GLU A 42 16.85 3.31 -0.33
C GLU A 42 17.45 2.42 0.78
N ARG A 43 17.33 2.83 2.05
CA ARG A 43 17.68 1.97 3.21
C ARG A 43 16.76 0.76 3.36
N PHE A 44 15.57 0.84 2.78
CA PHE A 44 14.55 -0.21 2.81
C PHE A 44 14.46 -0.96 1.47
N GLY A 45 15.45 -0.79 0.58
CA GLY A 45 15.49 -1.43 -0.74
C GLY A 45 15.57 -0.41 -1.88
N LYS A 46 15.91 -0.87 -3.08
CA LYS A 46 16.09 0.00 -4.25
C LYS A 46 14.78 0.68 -4.64
N VAL A 47 14.79 2.02 -4.78
CA VAL A 47 13.64 2.76 -5.34
C VAL A 47 13.61 2.56 -6.86
N SER A 48 12.59 1.86 -7.35
CA SER A 48 12.37 1.60 -8.78
C SER A 48 11.17 2.40 -9.30
N PHE A 49 11.05 2.49 -10.62
CA PHE A 49 9.93 3.16 -11.27
C PHE A 49 9.63 2.50 -12.61
N GLN A 50 8.39 2.67 -13.07
CA GLN A 50 7.94 2.34 -14.41
C GLN A 50 7.56 3.61 -15.17
N MET A 51 7.66 3.57 -16.49
CA MET A 51 7.11 4.63 -17.35
C MET A 51 5.65 4.31 -17.64
N ARG A 52 4.75 5.26 -17.37
CA ARG A 52 3.33 5.15 -17.67
C ARG A 52 2.96 6.13 -18.78
N PRO A 53 2.28 5.67 -19.86
CA PRO A 53 1.74 6.58 -20.87
C PRO A 53 0.63 7.45 -20.27
N LEU A 54 0.67 8.74 -20.58
CA LEU A 54 -0.38 9.71 -20.28
C LEU A 54 -1.28 9.89 -21.52
N PRO A 55 -2.54 10.34 -21.33
CA PRO A 55 -3.44 10.64 -22.44
C PRO A 55 -2.89 11.66 -23.44
N SER A 56 -1.99 12.54 -23.00
CA SER A 56 -1.31 13.54 -23.84
C SER A 56 -0.24 12.95 -24.79
N GLY A 57 0.00 11.64 -24.74
CA GLY A 57 1.10 10.97 -25.46
C GLY A 57 2.46 11.09 -24.77
N GLN A 58 2.55 11.84 -23.66
CA GLN A 58 3.75 11.90 -22.84
C GLN A 58 3.87 10.68 -21.92
N GLN A 59 5.05 10.46 -21.36
CA GLN A 59 5.31 9.39 -20.40
C GLN A 59 5.61 9.99 -19.02
N ALA A 60 5.01 9.43 -17.97
CA ALA A 60 5.26 9.82 -16.59
C ALA A 60 5.98 8.71 -15.84
N LYS A 61 6.90 9.08 -14.95
CA LYS A 61 7.49 8.12 -13.99
C LYS A 61 6.47 7.77 -12.93
N ASP A 62 6.29 6.51 -12.65
CA ASP A 62 5.52 6.06 -11.50
C ASP A 62 6.40 5.14 -10.65
N TYR A 63 6.69 5.59 -9.43
CA TYR A 63 7.56 4.86 -8.52
C TYR A 63 6.83 3.68 -7.91
N ILE A 64 7.58 2.59 -7.74
CA ILE A 64 7.17 1.38 -7.07
C ILE A 64 7.75 1.44 -5.66
N LEU A 65 6.89 1.34 -4.66
CA LEU A 65 7.24 1.51 -3.25
C LEU A 65 6.83 0.25 -2.49
N ASN A 66 7.79 -0.40 -1.81
CA ASN A 66 7.45 -1.47 -0.88
C ASN A 66 6.76 -0.92 0.38
N GLU A 67 6.29 -1.82 1.26
CA GLU A 67 5.59 -1.48 2.51
C GLU A 67 6.34 -0.41 3.35
N GLN A 68 7.64 -0.61 3.56
CA GLN A 68 8.46 0.25 4.42
C GLN A 68 8.70 1.63 3.77
N GLN A 69 8.96 1.66 2.46
CA GLN A 69 9.12 2.88 1.69
C GLN A 69 7.84 3.71 1.67
N ALA A 70 6.68 3.08 1.43
CA ALA A 70 5.38 3.75 1.40
C ALA A 70 5.00 4.30 2.78
N THR A 71 5.20 3.51 3.83
CA THR A 71 4.98 3.93 5.23
C THR A 71 5.84 5.14 5.58
N LEU A 72 7.13 5.10 5.23
CA LEU A 72 8.05 6.22 5.45
C LEU A 72 7.63 7.47 4.68
N LEU A 73 7.25 7.31 3.41
CA LEU A 73 6.83 8.40 2.55
C LEU A 73 5.62 9.15 3.14
N ILE A 74 4.64 8.43 3.69
CA ILE A 74 3.43 9.01 4.29
C ILE A 74 3.77 9.90 5.49
N THR A 75 4.84 9.61 6.24
CA THR A 75 5.25 10.46 7.38
C THR A 75 5.64 11.89 6.97
N PHE A 76 5.94 12.12 5.69
CA PHE A 76 6.28 13.43 5.16
C PHE A 76 5.08 14.19 4.60
N LEU A 77 3.92 13.56 4.52
CA LEU A 77 2.70 14.19 4.03
C LEU A 77 2.05 15.02 5.15
N LYS A 78 1.22 15.99 4.76
CA LYS A 78 0.48 16.80 5.72
C LYS A 78 -0.45 15.91 6.55
N ASN A 79 -0.54 16.18 7.85
CA ASN A 79 -1.43 15.46 8.75
C ASN A 79 -2.88 15.95 8.59
N THR A 80 -3.55 15.51 7.53
CA THR A 80 -4.99 15.72 7.32
C THR A 80 -5.75 14.44 7.64
N GLU A 81 -7.05 14.56 7.95
CA GLU A 81 -7.92 13.39 8.18
C GLU A 81 -7.89 12.42 6.99
N GLN A 82 -7.87 12.95 5.76
CA GLN A 82 -7.72 12.14 4.56
C GLN A 82 -6.42 11.31 4.55
N VAL A 83 -5.28 11.90 4.93
CA VAL A 83 -4.00 11.18 4.98
C VAL A 83 -3.98 10.17 6.13
N ALA A 84 -4.67 10.46 7.25
CA ALA A 84 -4.83 9.51 8.34
C ALA A 84 -5.64 8.28 7.90
N ASN A 85 -6.80 8.48 7.26
CA ASN A 85 -7.63 7.40 6.72
C ASN A 85 -6.89 6.59 5.65
N PHE A 86 -6.15 7.27 4.77
CA PHE A 86 -5.31 6.59 3.78
C PHE A 86 -4.25 5.70 4.45
N LYS A 87 -3.57 6.19 5.49
CA LYS A 87 -2.56 5.42 6.24
C LYS A 87 -3.16 4.16 6.84
N GLU A 88 -4.32 4.26 7.48
CA GLU A 88 -5.01 3.09 8.06
C GLU A 88 -5.35 2.05 6.98
N ASN A 89 -5.91 2.49 5.86
CA ASN A 89 -6.28 1.61 4.76
C ASN A 89 -5.05 0.97 4.10
N LEU A 90 -3.96 1.72 3.95
CA LEU A 90 -2.73 1.20 3.37
C LEU A 90 -2.08 0.15 4.28
N VAL A 91 -2.06 0.37 5.60
CA VAL A 91 -1.55 -0.61 6.56
C VAL A 91 -2.37 -1.90 6.52
N LYS A 92 -3.71 -1.79 6.50
CA LYS A 92 -4.60 -2.95 6.34
C LYS A 92 -4.32 -3.70 5.04
N ALA A 93 -4.22 -2.99 3.92
CA ALA A 93 -3.97 -3.61 2.61
C ALA A 93 -2.63 -4.34 2.53
N PHE A 94 -1.55 -3.78 3.10
CA PHE A 94 -0.26 -4.48 3.19
C PHE A 94 -0.34 -5.73 4.06
N PHE A 95 -1.06 -5.66 5.18
CA PHE A 95 -1.24 -6.77 6.09
C PHE A 95 -2.06 -7.90 5.48
N GLU A 96 -3.21 -7.58 4.88
CA GLU A 96 -4.08 -8.52 4.17
C GLU A 96 -3.34 -9.22 3.02
N MET A 97 -2.53 -8.49 2.25
CA MET A 97 -1.72 -9.07 1.17
C MET A 97 -0.66 -10.06 1.69
N ARG A 98 -0.13 -9.83 2.88
CA ARG A 98 0.86 -10.72 3.50
C ARG A 98 0.20 -11.94 4.16
N GLU A 99 -0.92 -11.74 4.84
CA GLU A 99 -1.63 -12.79 5.59
C GLU A 99 -2.58 -13.62 4.72
N GLY A 100 -3.03 -13.10 3.57
CA GLY A 100 -3.79 -13.85 2.57
C GLY A 100 -3.07 -15.09 2.03
N GLY A 101 -1.77 -15.27 2.34
CA GLY A 101 -1.04 -16.52 2.13
C GLY A 101 -1.08 -17.52 3.29
N THR A 102 -1.58 -17.17 4.48
CA THR A 102 -1.46 -18.00 5.71
C THR A 102 -2.78 -18.25 6.47
N ILE A 103 -3.89 -17.56 6.20
CA ILE A 103 -5.14 -17.87 6.90
C ILE A 103 -5.97 -18.91 6.12
N SER A 104 -5.65 -20.19 6.33
CA SER A 104 -6.67 -21.23 6.25
C SER A 104 -7.59 -21.03 7.46
N LEU A 105 -8.71 -20.33 7.29
CA LEU A 105 -9.76 -20.31 8.31
C LEU A 105 -10.31 -21.74 8.42
N SER A 106 -9.85 -22.49 9.41
CA SER A 106 -10.61 -23.62 9.93
C SER A 106 -11.89 -23.04 10.50
N GLU A 107 -12.98 -23.12 9.75
CA GLU A 107 -14.32 -22.85 10.27
C GLU A 107 -14.61 -23.89 11.36
N GLY A 108 -14.37 -23.49 12.61
CA GLY A 108 -14.97 -24.12 13.77
C GLY A 108 -16.41 -23.67 13.88
N THR A 109 -17.32 -24.31 13.16
CA THR A 109 -18.74 -24.24 13.49
C THR A 109 -18.98 -25.10 14.73
N GLY A 110 -19.05 -24.43 15.88
CA GLY A 110 -19.61 -25.01 17.10
C GLY A 110 -21.11 -25.21 16.92
N GLU A 111 -21.53 -26.45 16.66
CA GLU A 111 -22.91 -26.84 16.89
C GLU A 111 -23.09 -27.14 18.38
N ALA A 112 -23.77 -26.23 19.06
CA ALA A 112 -24.34 -26.46 20.37
C ALA A 112 -25.45 -27.52 20.26
N GLN A 113 -25.21 -28.74 20.73
CA GLN A 113 -26.28 -29.68 21.04
C GLN A 113 -26.70 -29.51 22.49
N ALA A 114 -27.73 -28.70 22.70
CA ALA A 114 -28.54 -28.74 23.90
C ALA A 114 -29.71 -29.72 23.64
N GLN A 115 -29.66 -30.90 24.24
CA GLN A 115 -30.88 -31.66 24.54
C GLN A 115 -30.75 -32.21 25.96
N GLY A 116 -31.55 -31.62 26.84
CA GLY A 116 -31.69 -32.01 28.23
C GLY A 116 -32.38 -33.36 28.35
N THR A 117 -31.80 -34.23 29.16
CA THR A 117 -32.50 -35.28 29.87
C THR A 117 -33.30 -34.66 31.00
N THR A 118 -34.63 -34.79 30.96
CA THR A 118 -35.49 -35.28 32.06
C THR A 118 -36.84 -35.65 31.46
#